data_AF-A0A5M9ZQ69-F1
#
_entry.id   AF-A0A5M9ZQ69-F1
#
_cell.length_a   1.000
_cell.length_b   1.000
_cell.length_c   1.000
_cell.angle_alpha   90.00
_cell.angle_beta   90.00
_cell.angle_gamma   90.00
#
_symmetry.space_group_name_H-M   'P 1'
#
loop_
_entity.id
_entity.type
_entity.pdbx_description
1 polymer ?
#
loop_
_entity_poly.entity_id
_entity_poly.type
_entity_poly.pdbx_seq_one_letter_code
_entity_poly.pdbx_strand_id
1 'polypeptide(L)'
;MRRAGRETTGPVTVAAASPTTTGTTGTNGTNGANTANTAGTDLDGFPLDYVALDLETTGFYPNRCAITEIGAVRVRSGRIVDQFQELINPLRPIPRQITALTGISDAMVADLDPIDEVLPRFIAWLASSDHGSVPEPIVGHNVSFDLRFLDYNTRHVAGSGFACTDYDTMQISRTLFPEHKHHRLADLIVRFNIAQNEEHRALSDAIQTQECFEWMRRYIAGHHDPAQLEWRPVPAKSATPILHQQLVVLR
;
A
#
# COMPACT_ATOMS: atom_id res chain seq x y z
N MET A 1 -30.85 -20.50 32.51
CA MET A 1 -30.83 -20.45 31.03
C MET A 1 -29.42 -20.11 30.59
N ARG A 2 -28.87 -20.92 29.68
CA ARG A 2 -27.45 -21.01 29.33
C ARG A 2 -27.00 -19.81 28.49
N ARG A 3 -25.79 -19.31 28.78
CA ARG A 3 -25.06 -18.29 28.00
C ARG A 3 -24.76 -18.84 26.61
N ALA A 4 -25.14 -18.11 25.56
CA ALA A 4 -24.72 -18.39 24.19
C ALA A 4 -23.23 -18.01 24.04
N GLY A 5 -22.46 -18.95 23.49
CA GLY A 5 -21.02 -18.87 23.33
C GLY A 5 -20.63 -17.82 22.30
N ARG A 6 -19.59 -17.06 22.65
CA ARG A 6 -18.84 -16.22 21.72
C ARG A 6 -17.94 -17.16 20.94
N GLU A 7 -18.31 -17.46 19.69
CA GLU A 7 -17.41 -18.11 18.75
C GLU A 7 -16.26 -17.16 18.46
N THR A 8 -15.06 -17.56 18.86
CA THR A 8 -13.81 -16.88 18.52
C THR A 8 -13.46 -17.25 17.09
N THR A 9 -13.78 -16.37 16.15
CA THR A 9 -13.26 -16.45 14.78
C THR A 9 -11.74 -16.28 14.83
N GLY A 10 -11.04 -17.22 14.19
CA GLY A 10 -9.58 -17.18 14.04
C GLY A 10 -9.10 -15.98 13.21
N PRO A 11 -7.77 -15.83 13.03
CA PRO A 11 -7.19 -14.69 12.33
C PRO A 11 -7.69 -14.59 10.89
N VAL A 12 -7.99 -13.36 10.43
CA VAL A 12 -8.19 -13.05 9.01
C VAL A 12 -6.80 -12.98 8.37
N THR A 13 -6.38 -14.09 7.80
CA THR A 13 -5.12 -14.19 7.06
C THR A 13 -5.36 -13.74 5.62
N VAL A 14 -4.69 -12.66 5.19
CA VAL A 14 -4.33 -12.52 3.78
C VAL A 14 -3.11 -13.44 3.59
N ALA A 15 -3.23 -14.43 2.71
CA ALA A 15 -2.73 -15.79 2.94
C ALA A 15 -1.24 -15.98 3.31
N ALA A 16 -0.99 -16.97 4.15
CA ALA A 16 0.29 -17.68 4.25
C ALA A 16 0.02 -19.18 4.25
N ALA A 17 0.40 -19.87 3.17
CA ALA A 17 0.43 -21.33 3.12
C ALA A 17 1.73 -21.83 3.78
N SER A 18 1.62 -22.67 4.81
CA SER A 18 2.75 -23.37 5.41
C SER A 18 3.24 -24.50 4.49
N PRO A 19 4.57 -24.74 4.36
CA PRO A 19 5.09 -25.85 3.59
C PRO A 19 4.95 -27.17 4.36
N THR A 20 4.41 -28.19 3.69
CA THR A 20 4.45 -29.57 4.19
C THR A 20 5.68 -30.27 3.61
N THR A 21 6.60 -30.66 4.47
CA THR A 21 7.75 -31.53 4.17
C THR A 21 7.31 -32.98 4.06
N THR A 22 7.62 -33.62 2.92
CA THR A 22 7.97 -35.05 2.84
C THR A 22 8.98 -35.22 1.71
N GLY A 23 10.16 -35.75 2.02
CA GLY A 23 11.24 -36.00 1.05
C GLY A 23 11.10 -37.32 0.31
N THR A 24 11.96 -37.53 -0.71
CA THR A 24 12.94 -38.64 -0.83
C THR A 24 13.59 -38.66 -2.23
N THR A 25 14.93 -38.52 -2.25
CA THR A 25 16.00 -38.96 -3.20
C THR A 25 15.86 -38.92 -4.73
N GLY A 26 16.88 -38.34 -5.38
CA GLY A 26 17.27 -38.63 -6.77
C GLY A 26 18.45 -37.77 -7.25
N THR A 27 19.53 -38.40 -7.71
CA THR A 27 20.86 -37.85 -8.03
C THR A 27 21.02 -37.24 -9.44
N ASN A 28 22.10 -36.43 -9.57
CA ASN A 28 22.89 -36.04 -10.77
C ASN A 28 22.59 -34.71 -11.49
N GLY A 29 23.64 -33.88 -11.58
CA GLY A 29 24.07 -33.31 -12.86
C GLY A 29 23.82 -31.81 -13.12
N THR A 30 24.73 -30.97 -12.62
CA THR A 30 25.30 -29.73 -13.21
C THR A 30 24.48 -28.80 -14.12
N ASN A 31 24.50 -27.52 -13.71
CA ASN A 31 24.32 -26.27 -14.48
C ASN A 31 22.95 -26.02 -15.12
N GLY A 32 22.01 -25.53 -14.30
CA GLY A 32 20.74 -24.95 -14.73
C GLY A 32 20.61 -23.51 -14.23
N ALA A 33 20.24 -22.62 -15.14
CA ALA A 33 19.88 -21.23 -14.89
C ALA A 33 18.90 -21.10 -13.71
N ASN A 34 19.13 -20.09 -12.87
CA ASN A 34 18.27 -19.75 -11.74
C ASN A 34 16.97 -19.09 -12.25
N THR A 35 16.06 -19.88 -12.83
CA THR A 35 14.70 -19.45 -13.14
C THR A 35 13.81 -19.71 -11.94
N ALA A 36 13.84 -18.78 -10.98
CA ALA A 36 12.87 -18.72 -9.90
C ALA A 36 11.67 -17.87 -10.36
N ASN A 37 10.58 -18.57 -10.64
CA ASN A 37 9.22 -18.09 -10.79
C ASN A 37 8.91 -16.88 -9.88
N THR A 38 8.70 -15.69 -10.45
CA THR A 38 8.24 -14.49 -9.74
C THR A 38 7.11 -13.86 -10.55
N ALA A 39 5.90 -13.92 -10.02
CA ALA A 39 4.79 -13.16 -10.56
C ALA A 39 5.13 -11.66 -10.50
N GLY A 40 5.23 -11.02 -11.67
CA GLY A 40 4.91 -9.60 -11.84
C GLY A 40 5.97 -8.54 -11.50
N THR A 41 7.27 -8.84 -11.34
CA THR A 41 8.30 -7.78 -11.20
C THR A 41 9.04 -7.55 -12.52
N ASP A 42 9.29 -6.28 -12.87
CA ASP A 42 10.14 -5.90 -14.00
C ASP A 42 11.62 -6.20 -13.71
N LEU A 43 12.49 -6.09 -14.72
CA LEU A 43 13.93 -6.36 -14.62
C LEU A 43 14.63 -5.56 -13.52
N ASP A 44 14.06 -4.41 -13.16
CA ASP A 44 14.60 -3.47 -12.17
C ASP A 44 13.99 -3.67 -10.76
N GLY A 45 13.23 -4.76 -10.56
CA GLY A 45 12.65 -5.14 -9.27
C GLY A 45 11.39 -4.35 -8.86
N PHE A 46 10.88 -3.48 -9.73
CA PHE A 46 9.59 -2.82 -9.51
C PHE A 46 8.43 -3.80 -9.78
N PRO A 47 7.41 -3.89 -8.91
CA PRO A 47 6.18 -4.59 -9.22
C PRO A 47 5.44 -3.89 -10.37
N LEU A 48 4.97 -4.68 -11.34
CA LEU A 48 4.10 -4.24 -12.42
C LEU A 48 2.61 -4.39 -12.06
N ASP A 49 2.33 -5.27 -11.10
CA ASP A 49 1.01 -5.52 -10.56
C ASP A 49 1.00 -5.14 -9.06
N TYR A 50 0.19 -4.16 -8.69
CA TYR A 50 0.15 -3.56 -7.36
C TYR A 50 -1.14 -2.79 -7.12
N VAL A 51 -1.36 -2.34 -5.88
CA VAL A 51 -2.39 -1.36 -5.54
C VAL A 51 -1.73 -0.08 -5.07
N ALA A 52 -2.00 1.04 -5.73
CA ALA A 52 -1.63 2.35 -5.19
C ALA A 52 -2.71 2.81 -4.21
N LEU A 53 -2.32 3.31 -3.04
CA LEU A 53 -3.20 3.64 -1.92
C LEU A 53 -2.86 5.01 -1.35
N ASP A 54 -3.90 5.77 -1.01
CA ASP A 54 -3.84 6.97 -0.19
C ASP A 54 -5.07 7.05 0.74
N LEU A 55 -4.90 7.67 1.92
CA LEU A 55 -5.97 7.89 2.90
C LEU A 55 -6.09 9.36 3.29
N GLU A 56 -7.35 9.84 3.36
CA GLU A 56 -7.65 11.07 4.08
C GLU A 56 -8.03 10.77 5.53
N THR A 57 -7.56 11.61 6.46
CA THR A 57 -7.75 11.38 7.90
C THR A 57 -8.03 12.66 8.67
N THR A 58 -8.65 12.54 9.84
CA THR A 58 -8.90 13.67 10.75
C THR A 58 -7.63 14.16 11.49
N GLY A 59 -6.43 13.69 11.12
CA GLY A 59 -5.16 14.05 11.73
C GLY A 59 -4.16 12.89 11.79
N PHE A 60 -3.05 13.05 12.51
CA PHE A 60 -1.86 12.22 12.27
C PHE A 60 -1.75 10.86 12.99
N TYR A 61 -2.58 10.60 14.01
CA TYR A 61 -2.37 9.48 14.93
C TYR A 61 -3.56 8.51 14.92
N PRO A 62 -3.40 7.25 14.50
CA PRO A 62 -4.50 6.28 14.39
C PRO A 62 -5.31 6.06 15.67
N ASN A 63 -4.66 6.17 16.84
CA ASN A 63 -5.34 6.01 18.13
C ASN A 63 -6.12 7.25 18.60
N ARG A 64 -6.05 8.37 17.88
CA ARG A 64 -6.71 9.65 18.24
C ARG A 64 -7.48 10.28 17.08
N CYS A 65 -7.20 9.86 15.85
CA CYS A 65 -7.80 10.34 14.61
C CYS A 65 -8.53 9.19 13.92
N ALA A 66 -9.32 9.51 12.90
CA ALA A 66 -10.07 8.53 12.12
C ALA A 66 -9.81 8.74 10.62
N ILE A 67 -10.07 7.70 9.83
CA ILE A 67 -10.05 7.77 8.36
C ILE A 67 -11.37 8.42 7.89
N THR A 68 -11.29 9.29 6.89
CA THR A 68 -12.43 9.98 6.27
C THR A 68 -12.60 9.63 4.79
N GLU A 69 -11.56 9.14 4.13
CA GLU A 69 -11.63 8.62 2.76
C GLU A 69 -10.58 7.52 2.57
N ILE A 70 -10.93 6.47 1.82
CA ILE A 70 -9.96 5.52 1.25
C ILE A 70 -10.00 5.72 -0.27
N GLY A 71 -8.84 5.94 -0.87
CA GLY A 71 -8.67 5.97 -2.31
C GLY A 71 -7.58 5.00 -2.73
N ALA A 72 -7.92 4.11 -3.67
CA ALA A 72 -6.96 3.15 -4.19
C ALA A 72 -7.21 2.84 -5.66
N VAL A 73 -6.13 2.58 -6.39
CA VAL A 73 -6.19 2.07 -7.76
C VAL A 73 -5.42 0.78 -7.88
N ARG A 74 -6.04 -0.23 -8.50
CA ARG A 74 -5.39 -1.48 -8.85
C ARG A 74 -4.71 -1.33 -10.19
N VAL A 75 -3.46 -1.75 -10.25
CA VAL A 75 -2.61 -1.64 -11.43
C VAL A 75 -2.22 -3.03 -11.91
N ARG A 76 -2.37 -3.27 -13.21
CA ARG A 76 -1.87 -4.46 -13.89
C ARG A 76 -0.98 -4.06 -15.05
N SER A 77 0.21 -4.65 -15.12
CA SER A 77 1.19 -4.36 -16.17
C SER A 77 1.42 -2.84 -16.34
N GLY A 78 1.50 -2.11 -15.22
CA GLY A 78 1.68 -0.66 -15.19
C GLY A 78 0.48 0.18 -15.62
N ARG A 79 -0.72 -0.41 -15.76
CA ARG A 79 -1.96 0.29 -16.11
C ARG A 79 -3.04 0.12 -15.05
N ILE A 80 -3.76 1.18 -14.72
CA ILE A 80 -4.92 1.11 -13.83
C ILE A 80 -6.01 0.25 -14.48
N VAL A 81 -6.53 -0.73 -13.75
CA VAL A 81 -7.59 -1.64 -14.20
C VAL A 81 -8.84 -1.62 -13.33
N ASP A 82 -8.73 -1.12 -12.10
CA ASP A 82 -9.85 -1.03 -11.17
C ASP A 82 -9.56 0.05 -10.11
N GLN A 83 -10.60 0.52 -9.42
CA GLN A 83 -10.49 1.56 -8.40
C GLN A 83 -11.42 1.28 -7.22
N PHE A 84 -10.97 1.66 -6.03
CA PHE A 84 -11.77 1.70 -4.82
C PHE A 84 -11.76 3.13 -4.29
N GLN A 85 -12.95 3.69 -4.06
CA GLN A 85 -13.09 5.01 -3.45
C GLN A 85 -14.32 5.03 -2.56
N GLU A 86 -14.11 5.27 -1.27
CA GLU A 86 -15.21 5.42 -0.31
C GLU A 86 -14.90 6.55 0.68
N LEU A 87 -15.86 7.47 0.83
CA LEU A 87 -15.90 8.41 1.95
C LEU A 87 -16.44 7.69 3.19
N ILE A 88 -15.94 8.08 4.36
CA ILE A 88 -16.16 7.36 5.61
C ILE A 88 -16.64 8.34 6.68
N ASN A 89 -17.67 7.95 7.41
CA ASN A 89 -18.05 8.67 8.62
C ASN A 89 -17.03 8.40 9.73
N PRO A 90 -16.26 9.41 10.18
CA PRO A 90 -15.21 9.21 11.19
C PRO A 90 -15.77 9.07 12.62
N LEU A 91 -17.10 9.15 12.78
CA LEU A 91 -17.84 9.14 14.05
C LEU A 91 -17.33 10.19 15.05
N ARG A 92 -16.76 11.28 14.54
CA ARG A 92 -16.22 12.41 15.29
C ARG A 92 -16.16 13.66 14.41
N PRO A 93 -16.10 14.86 14.99
CA PRO A 93 -15.93 16.08 14.21
C PRO A 93 -14.62 16.09 13.41
N ILE A 94 -14.69 16.52 12.16
CA ILE A 94 -13.52 16.77 11.31
C ILE A 94 -12.95 18.16 11.65
N PRO A 95 -11.66 18.29 12.02
CA PRO A 95 -11.08 19.59 12.32
C PRO A 95 -11.16 20.54 11.11
N ARG A 96 -11.45 21.82 11.35
CA ARG A 96 -11.61 22.83 10.28
C ARG A 96 -10.40 22.90 9.34
N GLN A 97 -9.20 22.74 9.87
CA GLN A 97 -7.97 22.74 9.06
C GLN A 97 -7.89 21.54 8.12
N ILE A 98 -8.40 20.38 8.53
CA ILE A 98 -8.50 19.19 7.68
C ILE A 98 -9.57 19.39 6.62
N THR A 99 -10.76 19.87 6.99
CA THR A 99 -11.80 20.21 5.99
C THR A 99 -11.32 21.25 4.97
N ALA A 100 -10.52 22.24 5.39
CA ALA A 100 -9.94 23.22 4.48
C ALA A 100 -8.87 22.62 3.55
N LEU A 101 -8.19 21.56 3.98
CA LEU A 101 -7.17 20.85 3.21
C LEU A 101 -7.81 19.90 2.19
N THR A 102 -8.71 19.04 2.64
CA THR A 102 -9.24 17.90 1.86
C THR A 102 -10.59 18.19 1.21
N GLY A 103 -11.25 19.27 1.61
CA GLY A 103 -12.62 19.57 1.23
C GLY A 103 -13.68 18.68 1.90
N ILE A 104 -13.30 17.66 2.67
CA ILE A 104 -14.24 16.75 3.33
C ILE A 104 -14.81 17.41 4.58
N SER A 105 -16.12 17.63 4.57
CA SER A 105 -16.86 18.24 5.69
C SER A 105 -17.68 17.22 6.47
N ASP A 106 -17.99 17.53 7.74
CA ASP A 106 -18.87 16.69 8.58
C ASP A 106 -20.20 16.37 7.88
N ALA A 107 -20.77 17.36 7.17
CA ALA A 107 -22.04 17.19 6.46
C ALA A 107 -21.97 16.21 5.29
N MET A 108 -20.81 16.08 4.63
CA MET A 108 -20.63 15.15 3.52
C MET A 108 -20.61 13.69 3.96
N VAL A 109 -20.18 13.43 5.20
CA VAL A 109 -19.93 12.07 5.70
C VAL A 109 -20.88 11.65 6.82
N ALA A 110 -21.76 12.53 7.29
CA ALA A 110 -22.62 12.29 8.46
C ALA A 110 -23.51 11.04 8.33
N ASP A 111 -24.01 10.76 7.13
CA ASP A 111 -24.92 9.65 6.85
C ASP A 111 -24.22 8.47 6.14
N LEU A 112 -22.88 8.51 6.02
CA LEU A 112 -22.10 7.45 5.39
C LEU A 112 -21.68 6.37 6.40
N ASP A 113 -21.26 5.23 5.86
CA ASP A 113 -20.81 4.10 6.67
C ASP A 113 -19.53 4.43 7.45
N PRO A 114 -19.38 3.91 8.68
CA PRO A 114 -18.15 4.04 9.44
C PRO A 114 -17.08 3.06 8.96
N ILE A 115 -15.84 3.25 9.44
CA ILE A 115 -14.69 2.42 9.05
C ILE A 115 -14.91 0.92 9.32
N ASP A 116 -15.69 0.56 10.35
CA ASP A 116 -15.99 -0.84 10.70
C ASP A 116 -16.77 -1.57 9.60
N GLU A 117 -17.47 -0.84 8.73
CA GLU A 117 -18.22 -1.37 7.59
C GLU A 117 -17.46 -1.22 6.26
N VAL A 118 -16.77 -0.10 6.08
CA VAL A 118 -15.98 0.19 4.86
C VAL A 118 -14.72 -0.68 4.79
N LEU A 119 -14.02 -0.89 5.91
CA LEU A 119 -12.76 -1.64 5.94
C LEU A 119 -12.93 -3.10 5.47
N PRO A 120 -13.95 -3.86 5.90
CA PRO A 120 -14.23 -5.18 5.33
C PRO A 120 -14.44 -5.16 3.81
N ARG A 121 -15.10 -4.14 3.26
CA ARG A 121 -15.28 -3.99 1.80
C ARG A 121 -13.94 -3.74 1.10
N PHE A 122 -13.12 -2.85 1.65
CA PHE A 122 -11.79 -2.59 1.12
C PHE A 122 -10.89 -3.85 1.14
N ILE A 123 -10.90 -4.60 2.25
CA ILE A 123 -10.15 -5.87 2.36
C ILE A 123 -10.68 -6.91 1.34
N ALA A 124 -12.00 -7.03 1.20
CA ALA A 124 -12.60 -7.92 0.22
C ALA A 124 -12.23 -7.51 -1.22
N TRP A 125 -12.19 -6.21 -1.49
CA TRP A 125 -11.72 -5.68 -2.76
C TRP A 125 -10.24 -6.04 -3.00
N LEU A 126 -9.34 -5.82 -2.04
CA LEU A 126 -7.93 -6.25 -2.15
C LEU A 126 -7.79 -7.75 -2.42
N ALA A 127 -8.63 -8.57 -1.76
CA ALA A 127 -8.61 -10.02 -1.91
C ALA A 127 -9.25 -10.53 -3.23
N SER A 128 -9.98 -9.70 -3.97
CA SER A 128 -10.64 -10.09 -5.22
C SER A 128 -9.68 -10.22 -6.42
N SER A 129 -8.37 -10.15 -6.18
CA SER A 129 -7.36 -10.16 -7.24
C SER A 129 -7.20 -11.53 -7.90
N ASP A 130 -6.87 -11.53 -9.20
CA ASP A 130 -6.57 -12.75 -9.96
C ASP A 130 -5.21 -13.40 -9.59
N HIS A 131 -4.42 -12.81 -8.67
CA HIS A 131 -3.11 -13.33 -8.25
C HIS A 131 -3.19 -14.54 -7.28
N GLY A 132 -4.39 -15.06 -7.05
CA GLY A 132 -4.62 -16.19 -6.16
C GLY A 132 -4.32 -15.80 -4.70
N SER A 133 -3.64 -16.68 -3.97
CA SER A 133 -3.41 -16.49 -2.53
C SER A 133 -2.34 -15.45 -2.19
N VAL A 134 -1.57 -14.94 -3.17
CA VAL A 134 -0.51 -13.97 -2.90
C VAL A 134 -1.08 -12.55 -2.95
N PRO A 135 -1.03 -11.78 -1.85
CA PRO A 135 -1.50 -10.40 -1.87
C PRO A 135 -0.65 -9.50 -2.76
N GLU A 136 -1.33 -8.59 -3.45
CA GLU A 136 -0.69 -7.52 -4.21
C GLU A 136 0.11 -6.59 -3.28
N PRO A 137 1.30 -6.12 -3.69
CA PRO A 137 2.01 -5.12 -2.94
C PRO A 137 1.26 -3.78 -2.96
N ILE A 138 1.42 -3.01 -1.89
CA ILE A 138 0.87 -1.66 -1.78
C ILE A 138 1.93 -0.64 -2.20
N VAL A 139 1.57 0.31 -3.06
CA VAL A 139 2.38 1.47 -3.38
C VAL A 139 1.72 2.69 -2.75
N GLY A 140 2.50 3.55 -2.10
CA GLY A 140 1.98 4.79 -1.54
C GLY A 140 3.04 5.88 -1.47
N HIS A 141 2.65 7.07 -1.05
CA HIS A 141 3.57 8.17 -0.81
C HIS A 141 3.65 8.46 0.68
N ASN A 142 4.81 8.24 1.31
CA ASN A 142 4.90 8.19 2.78
C ASN A 142 3.97 7.11 3.39
N VAL A 143 3.82 5.98 2.69
CA VAL A 143 2.80 4.94 2.89
C VAL A 143 2.77 4.31 4.28
N SER A 144 3.87 4.42 5.04
CA SER A 144 3.89 4.04 6.45
C SER A 144 2.87 4.81 7.30
N PHE A 145 2.46 6.00 6.85
CA PHE A 145 1.36 6.76 7.46
C PHE A 145 0.03 6.02 7.31
N ASP A 146 -0.36 5.71 6.08
CA ASP A 146 -1.61 5.05 5.71
C ASP A 146 -1.72 3.66 6.32
N LEU A 147 -0.65 2.88 6.20
CA LEU A 147 -0.61 1.51 6.71
C LEU A 147 -0.75 1.47 8.23
N ARG A 148 -0.31 2.49 8.98
CA ARG A 148 -0.54 2.56 10.42
C ARG A 148 -2.01 2.80 10.76
N PHE A 149 -2.75 3.53 9.92
CA PHE A 149 -4.19 3.69 10.06
C PHE A 149 -4.93 2.39 9.73
N LEU A 150 -4.60 1.74 8.61
CA LEU A 150 -5.19 0.44 8.26
C LEU A 150 -4.91 -0.60 9.33
N ASP A 151 -3.65 -0.78 9.73
CA ASP A 151 -3.24 -1.75 10.74
C ASP A 151 -3.88 -1.51 12.12
N TYR A 152 -4.10 -0.26 12.51
CA TYR A 152 -4.84 0.05 13.73
C TYR A 152 -6.31 -0.39 13.63
N ASN A 153 -7.00 -0.04 12.54
CA ASN A 153 -8.41 -0.36 12.35
C ASN A 153 -8.64 -1.85 12.07
N THR A 154 -7.76 -2.53 11.32
CA THR A 154 -7.85 -3.98 11.10
C THR A 154 -7.71 -4.76 12.41
N ARG A 155 -6.83 -4.32 13.34
CA ARG A 155 -6.77 -4.95 14.67
C ARG A 155 -8.05 -4.76 15.47
N HIS A 156 -8.71 -3.62 15.31
CA HIS A 156 -9.97 -3.34 15.99
C HIS A 156 -11.12 -4.18 15.42
N VAL A 157 -11.28 -4.19 14.10
CA VAL A 157 -12.41 -4.80 13.40
C VAL A 157 -12.25 -6.32 13.24
N ALA A 158 -11.05 -6.77 12.83
CA ALA A 158 -10.78 -8.16 12.46
C ALA A 158 -9.88 -8.91 13.47
N GLY A 159 -9.47 -8.27 14.57
CA GLY A 159 -8.64 -8.89 15.61
C GLY A 159 -7.23 -9.27 15.16
N SER A 160 -6.79 -8.82 13.99
CA SER A 160 -5.51 -9.16 13.36
C SER A 160 -4.86 -7.94 12.73
N GLY A 161 -3.54 -7.96 12.56
CA GLY A 161 -2.81 -6.84 11.93
C GLY A 161 -3.03 -6.78 10.42
N PHE A 162 -2.78 -5.63 9.83
CA PHE A 162 -2.75 -5.50 8.37
C PHE A 162 -1.41 -6.01 7.83
N ALA A 163 -1.45 -6.97 6.90
CA ALA A 163 -0.27 -7.61 6.33
C ALA A 163 -0.09 -7.20 4.87
N CYS A 164 1.07 -6.65 4.52
CA CYS A 164 1.40 -6.32 3.14
C CYS A 164 2.91 -6.21 2.92
N THR A 165 3.30 -6.29 1.65
CA THR A 165 4.57 -5.74 1.18
C THR A 165 4.30 -4.34 0.63
N ASP A 166 5.12 -3.34 0.95
CA ASP A 166 4.92 -1.97 0.47
C ASP A 166 6.13 -1.35 -0.23
N TYR A 167 5.84 -0.38 -1.10
CA TYR A 167 6.81 0.46 -1.80
C TYR A 167 6.45 1.93 -1.59
N ASP A 168 7.37 2.69 -0.99
CA ASP A 168 7.16 4.11 -0.67
C ASP A 168 7.81 5.03 -1.71
N THR A 169 7.00 5.69 -2.53
CA THR A 169 7.45 6.62 -3.57
C THR A 169 8.26 7.80 -3.02
N MET A 170 8.02 8.25 -1.78
CA MET A 170 8.82 9.30 -1.16
C MET A 170 10.24 8.80 -0.89
N GLN A 171 10.40 7.56 -0.41
CA GLN A 171 11.71 6.98 -0.14
C GLN A 171 12.45 6.66 -1.44
N ILE A 172 11.76 6.11 -2.43
CA ILE A 172 12.32 5.88 -3.77
C ILE A 172 12.84 7.21 -4.34
N SER A 173 12.05 8.28 -4.26
CA SER A 173 12.44 9.60 -4.73
C SER A 173 13.68 10.14 -4.01
N ARG A 174 13.78 9.96 -2.69
CA ARG A 174 14.98 10.36 -1.91
C ARG A 174 16.23 9.59 -2.32
N THR A 175 16.09 8.30 -2.62
CA THR A 175 17.20 7.46 -3.07
C THR A 175 17.67 7.88 -4.46
N LEU A 176 16.74 8.14 -5.39
CA LEU A 176 17.07 8.49 -6.77
C LEU A 176 17.52 9.94 -6.96
N PHE A 177 17.00 10.85 -6.15
CA PHE A 177 17.16 12.29 -6.31
C PHE A 177 17.66 12.98 -5.03
N PRO A 178 18.78 12.52 -4.43
CA PRO A 178 19.24 12.98 -3.11
C PRO A 178 19.63 14.46 -3.06
N GLU A 179 19.90 15.09 -4.20
CA GLU A 179 20.18 16.51 -4.36
C GLU A 179 18.94 17.39 -4.21
N HIS A 180 17.74 16.83 -4.34
CA HIS A 180 16.50 17.58 -4.19
C HIS A 180 16.12 17.74 -2.72
N LYS A 181 15.77 18.97 -2.32
CA LYS A 181 15.41 19.28 -0.94
C LYS A 181 14.04 18.71 -0.51
N HIS A 182 13.10 18.63 -1.45
CA HIS A 182 11.71 18.31 -1.17
C HIS A 182 11.24 17.10 -1.99
N HIS A 183 10.44 16.25 -1.36
CA HIS A 183 9.94 14.99 -1.92
C HIS A 183 8.48 14.74 -1.52
N ARG A 184 7.69 15.79 -1.24
CA ARG A 184 6.24 15.61 -1.03
C ARG A 184 5.60 15.24 -2.37
N LEU A 185 4.41 14.65 -2.35
CA LEU A 185 3.69 14.31 -3.58
C LEU A 185 3.53 15.54 -4.49
N ALA A 186 3.06 16.66 -3.94
CA ALA A 186 3.03 17.95 -4.63
C ALA A 186 4.35 18.38 -5.30
N ASP A 187 5.52 18.05 -4.74
CA ASP A 187 6.81 18.36 -5.36
C ASP A 187 7.13 17.40 -6.51
N LEU A 188 6.75 16.13 -6.40
CA LEU A 188 7.03 15.10 -7.39
C LEU A 188 6.13 15.26 -8.62
N ILE A 189 4.83 15.48 -8.42
CA ILE A 189 3.89 15.65 -9.53
C ILE A 189 4.25 16.83 -10.42
N VAL A 190 4.75 17.93 -9.83
CA VAL A 190 5.24 19.09 -10.57
C VAL A 190 6.55 18.76 -11.28
N ARG A 191 7.52 18.16 -10.58
CA ARG A 191 8.84 17.81 -11.14
C ARG A 191 8.73 16.85 -12.33
N PHE A 192 7.84 15.88 -12.22
CA PHE A 192 7.64 14.84 -13.23
C PHE A 192 6.65 15.27 -14.32
N ASN A 193 6.14 16.51 -14.26
CA ASN A 193 5.18 17.08 -15.20
C ASN A 193 3.90 16.22 -15.31
N ILE A 194 3.40 15.77 -14.17
CA ILE A 194 2.17 14.99 -14.00
C ILE A 194 0.99 15.95 -13.74
N ALA A 195 1.12 16.83 -12.75
CA ALA A 195 0.11 17.79 -12.36
C ALA A 195 0.73 19.07 -11.79
N GLN A 196 -0.08 20.12 -11.66
CA GLN A 196 0.36 21.41 -11.10
C GLN A 196 0.15 21.52 -9.58
N ASN A 197 -0.80 20.76 -9.04
CA ASN A 197 -1.15 20.75 -7.62
C ASN A 197 -1.70 19.38 -7.19
N GLU A 198 -1.62 19.14 -5.89
CA GLU A 198 -2.24 18.01 -5.18
C GLU A 198 -3.66 18.42 -4.81
N GLU A 199 -4.63 17.51 -4.96
CA GLU A 199 -6.04 17.82 -4.69
C GLU A 199 -6.44 17.51 -3.24
N HIS A 200 -5.63 16.76 -2.50
CA HIS A 200 -5.96 16.25 -1.15
C HIS A 200 -7.27 15.48 -1.17
N ARG A 201 -7.33 14.53 -2.11
CA ARG A 201 -8.45 13.63 -2.35
C ARG A 201 -7.87 12.27 -2.62
N ALA A 202 -8.18 11.31 -1.75
CA ALA A 202 -7.47 10.05 -1.69
C ALA A 202 -7.37 9.32 -3.04
N LEU A 203 -8.44 9.26 -3.84
CA LEU A 203 -8.36 8.60 -5.15
C LEU A 203 -7.45 9.35 -6.13
N SER A 204 -7.55 10.68 -6.17
CA SER A 204 -6.68 11.51 -7.02
C SER A 204 -5.21 11.33 -6.63
N ASP A 205 -4.92 11.35 -5.33
CA ASP A 205 -3.55 11.28 -4.82
C ASP A 205 -2.97 9.87 -4.96
N ALA A 206 -3.80 8.82 -4.88
CA ALA A 206 -3.42 7.45 -5.24
C ALA A 206 -3.06 7.31 -6.74
N ILE A 207 -3.81 7.97 -7.64
CA ILE A 207 -3.48 8.02 -9.08
C ILE A 207 -2.18 8.78 -9.31
N GLN A 208 -2.01 9.96 -8.71
CA GLN A 208 -0.78 10.75 -8.85
C GLN A 208 0.44 10.00 -8.29
N THR A 209 0.26 9.27 -7.19
CA THR A 209 1.28 8.39 -6.62
C THR A 209 1.66 7.27 -7.59
N GLN A 210 0.67 6.63 -8.21
CA GLN A 210 0.86 5.62 -9.25
C GLN A 210 1.64 6.17 -10.44
N GLU A 211 1.30 7.37 -10.92
CA GLU A 211 2.00 8.02 -12.03
C GLU A 211 3.45 8.39 -11.67
N CYS A 212 3.70 8.85 -10.43
CA CYS A 212 5.06 9.09 -9.93
C CYS A 212 5.87 7.80 -9.85
N PHE A 213 5.26 6.70 -9.39
CA PHE A 213 5.90 5.38 -9.32
C PHE A 213 6.30 4.88 -10.71
N GLU A 214 5.40 4.93 -11.69
CA GLU A 214 5.70 4.55 -13.08
C GLU A 214 6.70 5.49 -13.75
N TRP A 215 6.70 6.77 -13.41
CA TRP A 215 7.72 7.71 -13.88
C TRP A 215 9.10 7.31 -13.38
N MET A 216 9.26 7.04 -12.08
CA MET A 216 10.54 6.63 -11.48
C MET A 216 11.00 5.26 -12.00
N ARG A 217 10.07 4.32 -12.21
CA ARG A 217 10.37 3.03 -12.85
C ARG A 217 10.98 3.23 -14.25
N ARG A 218 10.33 4.03 -15.11
CA ARG A 218 10.84 4.35 -16.45
C ARG A 218 12.15 5.12 -16.43
N TYR A 219 12.32 6.02 -15.44
CA TYR A 219 13.55 6.75 -15.25
C TYR A 219 14.72 5.79 -14.97
N ILE A 220 14.54 4.84 -14.04
CA ILE A 220 15.54 3.82 -13.71
C ILE A 220 15.91 3.00 -14.94
N ALA A 221 14.92 2.46 -15.66
CA ALA A 221 15.15 1.64 -16.86
C ALA A 221 15.96 2.37 -17.94
N GLY A 222 15.93 3.71 -17.98
CA GLY A 222 16.68 4.51 -18.94
C GLY A 222 18.00 5.13 -18.45
N HIS A 223 18.24 5.17 -17.13
CA HIS A 223 19.32 5.98 -16.55
C HIS A 223 20.20 5.25 -15.52
N HIS A 224 19.80 4.05 -15.08
CA HIS A 224 20.53 3.29 -14.07
C HIS A 224 20.89 1.90 -14.61
N ASP A 225 22.08 1.43 -14.22
CA ASP A 225 22.42 0.01 -14.37
C ASP A 225 21.64 -0.77 -13.29
N PRO A 226 20.79 -1.75 -13.66
CA PRO A 226 20.04 -2.55 -12.69
C PRO A 226 20.96 -3.25 -11.69
N ALA A 227 22.21 -3.55 -12.06
CA ALA A 227 23.20 -4.13 -11.15
C ALA A 227 23.64 -3.17 -10.01
N GLN A 228 23.31 -1.89 -10.10
CA GLN A 228 23.61 -0.87 -9.09
C GLN A 228 22.43 -0.58 -8.16
N LEU A 229 21.29 -1.25 -8.35
CA LEU A 229 20.10 -1.07 -7.52
C LEU A 229 19.76 -2.37 -6.80
N GLU A 230 19.38 -2.24 -5.52
CA GLU A 230 18.95 -3.36 -4.70
C GLU A 230 17.68 -2.99 -3.93
N TRP A 231 16.69 -3.88 -3.94
CA TRP A 231 15.53 -3.80 -3.06
C TRP A 231 15.79 -4.60 -1.79
N ARG A 232 15.73 -3.92 -0.64
CA ARG A 232 15.92 -4.54 0.67
C ARG A 232 14.59 -4.63 1.43
N PRO A 233 14.15 -5.85 1.79
CA PRO A 233 12.96 -6.01 2.63
C PRO A 233 13.30 -5.64 4.08
N VAL A 234 12.57 -4.68 4.63
CA VAL A 234 12.72 -4.18 6.01
C VAL A 234 11.40 -4.32 6.75
N PRO A 235 11.32 -5.15 7.81
CA PRO A 235 10.11 -5.26 8.61
C PRO A 235 9.75 -3.94 9.27
N ALA A 236 8.45 -3.66 9.41
CA ALA A 236 7.98 -2.56 10.24
C ALA A 236 8.50 -2.70 11.69
N LYS A 237 8.73 -1.56 12.36
CA LYS A 237 9.27 -1.55 13.74
C LYS A 237 8.29 -2.12 14.78
N SER A 238 7.00 -2.15 14.48
CA SER A 238 5.97 -2.79 15.30
C SER A 238 5.89 -4.29 15.00
N ALA A 239 5.18 -5.07 15.83
CA ALA A 239 4.85 -6.46 15.54
C ALA A 239 3.85 -6.64 14.36
N THR A 240 3.78 -5.65 13.47
CA THR A 240 2.88 -5.65 12.31
C THR A 240 3.52 -6.47 11.19
N PRO A 241 2.78 -7.36 10.51
CA PRO A 241 3.26 -8.10 9.34
C PRO A 241 3.37 -7.22 8.07
N ILE A 242 3.95 -6.02 8.18
CA ILE A 242 4.27 -5.13 7.06
C ILE A 242 5.75 -5.28 6.71
N LEU A 243 6.03 -5.43 5.42
CA LEU A 243 7.38 -5.55 4.87
C LEU A 243 7.66 -4.41 3.88
N HIS A 244 8.47 -3.44 4.31
CA HIS A 244 8.86 -2.30 3.49
C HIS A 244 9.93 -2.69 2.49
N GLN A 245 9.71 -2.46 1.20
CA GLN A 245 10.72 -2.62 0.16
C GLN A 245 11.48 -1.30 0.00
N GLN A 246 12.74 -1.29 0.44
CA GLN A 246 13.59 -0.11 0.39
C GLN A 246 14.57 -0.21 -0.77
N LEU A 247 14.51 0.77 -1.68
CA LEU A 247 15.49 0.90 -2.76
C LEU A 247 16.80 1.45 -2.21
N VAL A 248 17.90 0.78 -2.56
CA VAL A 248 19.28 1.16 -2.21
C VAL A 248 20.11 1.24 -3.49
N VAL A 249 20.95 2.28 -3.58
CA VAL A 249 21.99 2.39 -4.62
C VAL A 249 23.28 1.77 -4.08
N LEU A 250 23.78 0.75 -4.79
CA LEU A 250 25.06 0.10 -4.52
C LEU A 250 26.20 1.01 -5.02
N ARG A 251 27.25 1.16 -4.21
CA ARG A 251 28.45 1.95 -4.53
C ARG A 251 29.61 1.05 -4.92
#